data_AF-A0A522FIK7-F1
#
_entry.id   AF-A0A522FIK7-F1
#
_cell.length_a   1.000
_cell.length_b   1.000
_cell.length_c   1.000
_cell.angle_alpha   90.00
_cell.angle_beta   90.00
_cell.angle_gamma   90.00
#
_symmetry.space_group_name_H-M   'P 1'
#
loop_
_entity.id
_entity.type
_entity.pdbx_description
1 polymer ?
#
loop_
_entity_poly.entity_id
_entity_poly.type
_entity_poly.pdbx_seq_one_letter_code
_entity_poly.pdbx_strand_id
1 'polypeptide(L)'
;MMTLCKRFSGLTIALILAGCGARNDLAPVSEVKWQPYSTNQKTHVVRAGETMYAIAFRYDTDYRRLATLNHISPPYSLRVGQVLSVQGLARPQPVYYQRAVPTQARHYQPAQRPVVNKVIRTPLFRTRSASGWMWPVTGTVVTTFIPDQGKKGINIASKKGDKVFASAAGVVAYAGSGLAGYGNLIIIKHNNEYLTAYGNNARNLVSEGQRVNTGQAIAEVGVLEHRYWGVHFEIRKAGVPVNPLNYLQKG
;
A
#
# COMPACT_ATOMS: atom_id res chain seq x y z
N MET A 1 -32.81 -79.10 11.15
CA MET A 1 -33.11 -79.11 12.60
C MET A 1 -32.25 -78.03 13.24
N MET A 2 -32.85 -77.18 14.09
CA MET A 2 -32.22 -76.20 15.01
C MET A 2 -31.73 -74.85 14.45
N THR A 3 -32.67 -73.90 14.55
CA THR A 3 -32.55 -72.48 14.97
C THR A 3 -31.30 -72.07 15.76
N LEU A 4 -30.75 -70.88 15.47
CA LEU A 4 -30.38 -69.95 16.56
C LEU A 4 -30.46 -68.47 16.18
N CYS A 5 -31.31 -67.80 16.94
CA CYS A 5 -31.61 -66.38 17.04
C CYS A 5 -30.38 -65.57 17.50
N LYS A 6 -30.17 -64.37 16.92
CA LYS A 6 -29.68 -63.22 17.70
C LYS A 6 -30.02 -61.90 17.01
N ARG A 7 -30.93 -61.19 17.64
CA ARG A 7 -31.34 -59.82 17.38
C ARG A 7 -30.14 -58.89 17.57
N PHE A 8 -29.81 -58.08 16.57
CA PHE A 8 -29.00 -56.88 16.77
C PHE A 8 -29.91 -55.66 16.67
N SER A 9 -30.35 -55.23 17.84
CA SER A 9 -31.00 -53.94 18.05
C SER A 9 -30.01 -52.80 17.81
N GLY A 10 -30.38 -51.92 16.88
CA GLY A 10 -30.29 -50.46 17.02
C GLY A 10 -28.95 -49.81 17.36
N LEU A 11 -28.38 -49.10 16.37
CA LEU A 11 -27.76 -47.81 16.63
C LEU A 11 -27.90 -46.91 15.39
N THR A 12 -29.01 -46.19 15.29
CA THR A 12 -29.20 -45.15 14.27
C THR A 12 -28.41 -43.91 14.70
N ILE A 13 -27.21 -43.73 14.15
CA ILE A 13 -26.41 -42.53 14.36
C ILE A 13 -27.01 -41.40 13.53
N ALA A 14 -27.72 -40.48 14.19
CA ALA A 14 -28.17 -39.24 13.57
C ALA A 14 -26.98 -38.28 13.41
N LEU A 15 -26.45 -38.15 12.18
CA LEU A 15 -25.50 -37.10 11.83
C LEU A 15 -26.19 -35.74 11.86
N ILE A 16 -25.93 -34.95 12.90
CA ILE A 16 -26.29 -33.54 12.94
C ILE A 16 -25.23 -32.78 12.12
N LEU A 17 -25.57 -32.44 10.87
CA LEU A 17 -24.81 -31.50 10.05
C LEU A 17 -24.95 -30.11 10.67
N ALA A 18 -24.01 -29.75 11.54
CA ALA A 18 -23.83 -28.37 11.97
C ALA A 18 -23.26 -27.58 10.79
N GLY A 19 -24.13 -26.92 10.03
CA GLY A 19 -23.73 -25.98 9.00
C GLY A 19 -22.98 -24.81 9.64
N CYS A 20 -21.69 -24.67 9.34
CA CYS A 20 -20.94 -23.46 9.69
C CYS A 20 -21.52 -22.29 8.90
N GLY A 21 -22.32 -21.45 9.56
CA GLY A 21 -22.71 -20.15 9.02
C GLY A 21 -21.46 -19.32 8.71
N ALA A 22 -21.34 -18.87 7.47
CA ALA A 22 -20.32 -17.93 7.05
C ALA A 22 -20.48 -16.63 7.85
N ARG A 23 -19.64 -16.44 8.86
CA ARG A 23 -19.55 -15.17 9.58
C ARG A 23 -18.90 -14.16 8.63
N ASN A 24 -19.69 -13.19 8.15
CA ASN A 24 -19.23 -12.05 7.35
C ASN A 24 -18.48 -10.99 8.20
N ASP A 25 -17.90 -11.39 9.32
CA ASP A 25 -17.14 -10.51 10.19
C ASP A 25 -15.75 -10.34 9.60
N LEU A 26 -15.61 -9.32 8.76
CA LEU A 26 -14.31 -8.80 8.34
C LEU A 26 -13.47 -8.57 9.61
N ALA A 27 -12.30 -9.19 9.68
CA ALA A 27 -11.38 -9.00 10.81
C ALA A 27 -11.17 -7.49 11.05
N PRO A 28 -11.22 -7.00 12.29
CA PRO A 28 -10.98 -5.60 12.56
C PRO A 28 -9.54 -5.26 12.17
N VAL A 29 -9.36 -4.59 11.02
CA VAL A 29 -8.08 -4.04 10.61
C VAL A 29 -7.87 -2.79 11.45
N SER A 30 -7.16 -2.91 12.57
CA SER A 30 -6.57 -1.75 13.22
C SER A 30 -5.47 -1.22 12.31
N GLU A 31 -5.59 0.04 11.87
CA GLU A 31 -4.49 0.76 11.24
C GLU A 31 -3.38 0.88 12.30
N VAL A 32 -2.45 -0.07 12.31
CA VAL A 32 -1.22 0.05 13.08
C VAL A 32 -0.58 1.34 12.61
N LYS A 33 -0.51 2.34 13.50
CA LYS A 33 0.22 3.59 13.27
C LYS A 33 1.54 3.21 12.64
N TRP A 34 1.79 3.70 11.44
CA TRP A 34 2.90 3.29 10.59
C TRP A 34 4.22 3.54 11.36
N GLN A 35 4.74 2.50 12.01
CA GLN A 35 6.06 2.53 12.62
C GLN A 35 7.01 1.95 11.58
N PRO A 36 8.04 2.71 11.14
CA PRO A 36 9.09 2.09 10.34
C PRO A 36 9.59 0.87 11.12
N TYR A 37 9.65 -0.28 10.44
CA TYR A 37 10.23 -1.47 11.05
C TYR A 37 11.63 -1.10 11.55
N SER A 38 11.95 -1.50 12.78
CA SER A 38 13.03 -0.90 13.56
C SER A 38 14.31 -0.81 12.75
N THR A 39 14.92 0.37 12.69
CA THR A 39 16.25 0.59 12.09
C THR A 39 17.34 -0.26 12.77
N ASN A 40 17.06 -0.84 13.93
CA ASN A 40 17.97 -1.71 14.67
C ASN A 40 17.91 -3.16 14.20
N GLN A 41 16.95 -3.52 13.34
CA GLN A 41 16.91 -4.86 12.77
C GLN A 41 17.98 -5.01 11.71
N LYS A 42 18.83 -6.02 11.90
CA LYS A 42 19.95 -6.34 11.02
C LYS A 42 19.54 -7.30 9.92
N THR A 43 18.56 -8.15 10.19
CA THR A 43 18.11 -9.19 9.27
C THR A 43 16.60 -9.25 9.15
N HIS A 44 16.15 -9.81 8.03
CA HIS A 44 14.76 -10.08 7.70
C HIS A 44 14.65 -11.53 7.21
N VAL A 45 13.73 -12.31 7.78
CA VAL A 45 13.44 -13.67 7.29
C VAL A 45 12.24 -13.58 6.35
N VAL A 46 12.44 -13.94 5.08
CA VAL A 46 11.41 -13.89 4.04
C VAL A 46 10.24 -14.80 4.42
N ARG A 47 9.04 -14.25 4.44
CA ARG A 47 7.79 -14.98 4.68
C ARG A 47 7.11 -15.38 3.38
N ALA A 48 6.18 -16.33 3.47
CA ALA A 48 5.34 -16.71 2.34
C ALA A 48 4.57 -15.49 1.79
N GLY A 49 4.62 -15.31 0.48
CA GLY A 49 3.96 -14.20 -0.23
C GLY A 49 4.68 -12.85 -0.15
N GLU A 50 5.87 -12.75 0.44
CA GLU A 50 6.68 -11.53 0.37
C GLU A 50 7.50 -11.48 -0.92
N THR A 51 7.54 -10.29 -1.52
CA THR A 51 8.36 -9.98 -2.70
C THR A 51 9.52 -9.07 -2.33
N MET A 52 10.59 -9.03 -3.13
CA MET A 52 11.69 -8.06 -2.96
C MET A 52 11.16 -6.62 -2.85
N TYR A 53 10.13 -6.30 -3.61
CA TYR A 53 9.47 -5.00 -3.59
C TYR A 53 8.75 -4.74 -2.27
N ALA A 54 7.93 -5.69 -1.80
CA ALA A 54 7.23 -5.60 -0.52
C ALA A 54 8.18 -5.42 0.67
N ILE A 55 9.28 -6.19 0.69
CA ILE A 55 10.28 -6.09 1.74
C ILE A 55 11.00 -4.74 1.67
N ALA A 56 11.49 -4.33 0.50
CA ALA A 56 12.14 -3.03 0.36
C ALA A 56 11.22 -1.86 0.76
N PHE A 57 9.94 -1.96 0.41
CA PHE A 57 8.91 -1.00 0.78
C PHE A 57 8.68 -0.95 2.30
N ARG A 58 8.69 -2.10 2.98
CA ARG A 58 8.64 -2.20 4.46
C ARG A 58 9.80 -1.45 5.13
N TYR A 59 11.00 -1.51 4.53
CA TYR A 59 12.22 -0.88 5.04
C TYR A 59 12.48 0.52 4.47
N ASP A 60 11.53 1.13 3.77
CA ASP A 60 11.68 2.46 3.14
C ASP A 60 12.93 2.59 2.24
N THR A 61 13.23 1.55 1.47
CA THR A 61 14.40 1.52 0.58
C THR A 61 14.03 1.14 -0.85
N ASP A 62 14.97 1.36 -1.77
CA ASP A 62 14.85 0.87 -3.15
C ASP A 62 15.07 -0.64 -3.19
N TYR A 63 14.22 -1.35 -3.92
CA TYR A 63 14.33 -2.81 -4.07
C TYR A 63 15.67 -3.25 -4.66
N ARG A 64 16.32 -2.43 -5.50
CA ARG A 64 17.65 -2.72 -6.02
C ARG A 64 18.71 -2.56 -4.96
N ARG A 65 18.60 -1.57 -4.07
CA ARG A 65 19.55 -1.41 -2.96
C ARG A 65 19.49 -2.62 -2.03
N LEU A 66 18.28 -3.08 -1.69
CA LEU A 66 18.09 -4.30 -0.92
C LEU A 66 18.65 -5.52 -1.65
N ALA A 67 18.39 -5.64 -2.96
CA ALA A 67 18.88 -6.75 -3.77
C ALA A 67 20.41 -6.77 -3.86
N THR A 68 21.06 -5.63 -4.12
CA THR A 68 22.52 -5.49 -4.16
C THR A 68 23.15 -5.81 -2.81
N LEU A 69 22.57 -5.34 -1.70
CA LEU A 69 23.03 -5.66 -0.34
C LEU A 69 23.04 -7.17 -0.06
N ASN A 70 22.17 -7.91 -0.74
CA ASN A 70 22.00 -9.35 -0.55
C ASN A 70 22.52 -10.18 -1.74
N HIS A 71 23.22 -9.56 -2.69
CA HIS A 71 23.74 -10.20 -3.90
C HIS A 71 22.67 -10.93 -4.73
N ILE A 72 21.45 -10.40 -4.75
CA ILE A 72 20.32 -10.97 -5.50
C ILE A 72 20.18 -10.22 -6.82
N SER A 73 20.26 -10.95 -7.93
CA SER A 73 20.08 -10.41 -9.28
C SER A 73 18.63 -10.58 -9.77
N PRO A 74 18.21 -9.84 -10.80
CA PRO A 74 16.97 -10.13 -11.52
C PRO A 74 16.86 -11.62 -11.87
N PRO A 75 15.68 -12.25 -11.74
CA PRO A 75 14.35 -11.66 -11.51
C PRO A 75 14.01 -11.38 -10.03
N TYR A 76 14.99 -11.28 -9.14
CA TYR A 76 14.83 -10.99 -7.71
C TYR A 76 13.99 -12.03 -6.94
N SER A 77 14.09 -13.29 -7.36
CA SER A 77 13.41 -14.41 -6.70
C SER A 77 13.88 -14.57 -5.25
N LEU A 78 12.91 -14.73 -4.35
CA LEU A 78 13.14 -14.99 -2.93
C LEU A 78 12.61 -16.37 -2.57
N ARG A 79 13.25 -17.01 -1.58
CA ARG A 79 12.77 -18.27 -0.99
C ARG A 79 12.20 -18.00 0.40
N VAL A 80 11.11 -18.68 0.74
CA VAL A 80 10.58 -18.63 2.12
C VAL A 80 11.66 -19.14 3.09
N GLY A 81 11.86 -18.42 4.20
CA GLY A 81 12.92 -18.69 5.16
C GLY A 81 14.29 -18.12 4.79
N GLN A 82 14.46 -17.56 3.58
CA GLN A 82 15.70 -16.88 3.21
C GLN A 82 15.94 -15.68 4.14
N VAL A 83 17.16 -15.56 4.64
CA VAL A 83 17.55 -14.43 5.50
C VAL A 83 18.17 -13.35 4.63
N LEU A 84 17.63 -12.14 4.69
CA LEU A 84 18.15 -10.95 4.05
C LEU A 84 18.80 -10.04 5.09
N SER A 85 19.98 -9.52 4.78
CA SER A 85 20.55 -8.37 5.46
C SER A 85 19.73 -7.12 5.15
N VAL A 86 19.35 -6.41 6.19
CA VAL A 86 18.66 -5.11 6.14
C VAL A 86 19.40 -4.04 6.96
N GLN A 87 20.57 -4.42 7.49
CA GLN A 87 21.45 -3.52 8.21
C GLN A 87 21.99 -2.43 7.27
N GLY A 88 21.98 -1.17 7.71
CA GLY A 88 22.50 -0.07 6.92
C GLY A 88 21.60 0.38 5.76
N LEU A 89 20.34 -0.09 5.71
CA LEU A 89 19.33 0.44 4.81
C LEU A 89 18.75 1.79 5.26
N ALA A 90 19.27 2.37 6.35
CA ALA A 90 18.87 3.68 6.85
C ALA A 90 18.80 4.72 5.72
N ARG A 91 17.70 5.48 5.72
CA ARG A 91 17.31 6.40 4.66
C ARG A 91 18.46 7.34 4.31
N PRO A 92 18.82 7.52 3.02
CA PRO A 92 19.41 8.78 2.60
C PRO A 92 18.39 9.86 2.98
N GLN A 93 18.76 10.76 3.89
CA GLN A 93 17.98 11.97 4.11
C GLN A 93 17.87 12.68 2.77
N PRO A 94 16.69 13.14 2.33
CA PRO A 94 16.64 14.06 1.21
C PRO A 94 17.54 15.24 1.56
N VAL A 95 18.59 15.45 0.76
CA VAL A 95 19.38 16.68 0.84
C VAL A 95 18.45 17.79 0.36
N TYR A 96 17.68 18.36 1.29
CA TYR A 96 17.07 19.66 1.04
C TYR A 96 18.25 20.60 0.84
N TYR A 97 18.54 20.95 -0.41
CA TYR A 97 19.36 22.11 -0.70
C TYR A 97 18.64 23.29 -0.04
N GLN A 98 19.07 23.65 1.17
CA GLN A 98 18.74 24.93 1.76
C GLN A 98 19.39 25.96 0.84
N ARG A 99 18.62 26.45 -0.12
CA ARG A 99 18.99 27.64 -0.86
C ARG A 99 19.09 28.72 0.21
N ALA A 100 20.32 29.15 0.51
CA ALA A 100 20.56 30.22 1.46
C ALA A 100 19.72 31.42 1.03
N VAL A 101 18.69 31.74 1.80
CA VAL A 101 17.92 32.97 1.63
C VAL A 101 18.80 34.06 2.24
N PRO A 102 19.20 35.10 1.48
CA PRO A 102 19.99 36.20 2.04
C PRO A 102 19.20 36.86 3.17
N THR A 103 19.78 36.89 4.36
CA THR A 103 19.23 37.53 5.55
C THR A 103 19.36 39.05 5.43
N GLN A 104 18.42 39.69 4.75
CA GLN A 104 18.10 41.10 5.00
C GLN A 104 16.73 41.14 5.67
N ALA A 105 16.75 41.08 7.00
CA ALA A 105 15.57 41.22 7.83
C ALA A 105 15.09 42.68 7.81
N ARG A 106 14.29 43.06 6.81
CA ARG A 106 13.23 44.04 7.06
C ARG A 106 12.10 43.28 7.75
N HIS A 107 11.73 43.73 8.95
CA HIS A 107 10.50 43.31 9.63
C HIS A 107 9.29 43.72 8.76
N TYR A 108 8.97 42.91 7.77
CA TYR A 108 7.69 42.95 7.08
C TYR A 108 6.78 42.01 7.83
N GLN A 109 5.90 42.55 8.66
CA GLN A 109 4.84 41.79 9.32
C GLN A 109 3.87 41.36 8.20
N PRO A 110 3.85 40.07 7.79
CA PRO A 110 2.94 39.66 6.74
C PRO A 110 1.53 39.78 7.33
N ALA A 111 0.69 40.60 6.70
CA ALA A 111 -0.74 40.54 6.95
C ALA A 111 -1.18 39.08 6.83
N GLN A 112 -1.68 38.52 7.93
CA GLN A 112 -2.17 37.14 7.98
C GLN A 112 -3.36 37.05 7.04
N ARG A 113 -3.10 36.70 5.77
CA ARG A 113 -4.16 36.25 4.87
C ARG A 113 -4.77 35.02 5.53
N PRO A 114 -6.10 34.91 5.67
CA PRO A 114 -6.71 33.70 6.19
C PRO A 114 -6.21 32.51 5.38
N VAL A 115 -5.61 31.54 6.07
CA VAL A 115 -5.19 30.27 5.47
C VAL A 115 -6.47 29.54 5.11
N VAL A 116 -7.03 29.83 3.94
CA VAL A 116 -8.14 29.04 3.39
C VAL A 116 -7.55 27.66 3.18
N ASN A 117 -7.91 26.70 4.04
CA ASN A 117 -7.60 25.29 3.86
C ASN A 117 -8.20 24.86 2.52
N LYS A 118 -7.40 24.91 1.46
CA LYS A 118 -7.84 24.60 0.10
C LYS A 118 -8.13 23.10 0.05
N VAL A 119 -9.40 22.74 0.13
CA VAL A 119 -9.86 21.36 -0.05
C VAL A 119 -9.45 20.90 -1.45
N ILE A 120 -8.57 19.91 -1.53
CA ILE A 120 -8.11 19.36 -2.81
C ILE A 120 -9.11 18.31 -3.28
N ARG A 121 -9.79 18.59 -4.39
CA ARG A 121 -10.69 17.65 -5.08
C ARG A 121 -9.99 17.06 -6.29
N THR A 122 -10.24 15.78 -6.56
CA THR A 122 -9.78 15.14 -7.79
C THR A 122 -10.65 15.57 -8.97
N PRO A 123 -10.18 15.48 -10.23
CA PRO A 123 -11.03 15.71 -11.39
C PRO A 123 -12.18 14.70 -11.46
N LEU A 124 -13.34 15.15 -11.97
CA LEU A 124 -14.52 14.30 -12.17
C LEU A 124 -14.36 13.32 -13.33
N PHE A 125 -13.54 13.69 -14.32
CA PHE A 125 -13.18 12.85 -15.45
C PHE A 125 -11.77 12.30 -15.27
N ARG A 126 -11.56 11.08 -15.77
CA ARG A 126 -10.26 10.40 -15.72
C ARG A 126 -9.33 11.01 -16.74
N THR A 127 -8.57 12.02 -16.32
CA THR A 127 -7.53 12.65 -17.13
C THR A 127 -6.16 12.36 -16.55
N ARG A 128 -5.16 12.29 -17.43
CA ARG A 128 -3.75 12.26 -17.01
C ARG A 128 -3.29 13.70 -16.78
N SER A 129 -2.44 13.90 -15.77
CA SER A 129 -1.67 15.14 -15.61
C SER A 129 -0.63 15.27 -16.73
N ALA A 130 0.00 16.44 -16.91
CA ALA A 130 1.07 16.58 -17.91
C ALA A 130 2.30 15.72 -17.57
N SER A 131 2.48 15.33 -16.31
CA SER A 131 3.50 14.34 -15.91
C SER A 131 3.08 12.89 -16.18
N GLY A 132 1.93 12.67 -16.82
CA GLY A 132 1.45 11.37 -17.30
C GLY A 132 0.70 10.52 -16.26
N TRP A 133 0.53 11.02 -15.05
CA TRP A 133 -0.11 10.30 -13.95
C TRP A 133 -1.61 10.55 -13.89
N MET A 134 -2.38 9.51 -13.57
CA MET A 134 -3.82 9.60 -13.37
C MET A 134 -4.17 9.50 -11.88
N TRP A 135 -5.17 10.27 -11.45
CA TRP A 135 -5.75 10.12 -10.12
C TRP A 135 -6.29 8.69 -9.93
N PRO A 136 -5.98 8.02 -8.81
CA PRO A 136 -6.32 6.61 -8.62
C PRO A 136 -7.81 6.39 -8.31
N VAL A 137 -8.52 7.44 -7.88
CA VAL A 137 -9.95 7.44 -7.59
C VAL A 137 -10.48 8.87 -7.70
N THR A 138 -11.78 9.03 -7.95
CA THR A 138 -12.47 10.32 -7.84
C THR A 138 -12.90 10.57 -6.39
N GLY A 139 -12.64 11.77 -5.85
CA GLY A 139 -12.86 12.06 -4.45
C GLY A 139 -12.24 13.36 -3.94
N THR A 140 -11.97 13.39 -2.63
CA THR A 140 -11.36 14.52 -1.92
C THR A 140 -10.16 14.04 -1.13
N VAL A 141 -9.05 14.78 -1.18
CA VAL A 141 -7.88 14.49 -0.35
C VAL A 141 -8.19 14.89 1.09
N VAL A 142 -8.18 13.91 1.99
CA VAL A 142 -8.47 14.09 3.44
C VAL A 142 -7.22 14.05 4.30
N THR A 143 -6.13 13.43 3.81
CA THR A 143 -4.82 13.44 4.47
C THR A 143 -3.73 13.73 3.44
N THR A 144 -2.82 14.64 3.77
CA THR A 144 -1.72 15.07 2.90
C THR A 144 -0.39 14.40 3.28
N PHE A 145 0.57 14.49 2.36
CA PHE A 145 1.92 13.97 2.50
C PHE A 145 2.72 14.75 3.56
N ILE A 146 3.07 14.08 4.66
CA ILE A 146 3.89 14.59 5.77
C ILE A 146 4.81 13.44 6.24
N PRO A 147 5.91 13.16 5.52
CA PRO A 147 6.69 11.94 5.69
C PRO A 147 7.36 11.85 7.06
N ASP A 148 7.71 12.99 7.66
CA ASP A 148 8.30 13.07 9.01
C ASP A 148 7.31 12.63 10.11
N GLN A 149 6.01 12.66 9.82
CA GLN A 149 4.95 12.13 10.69
C GLN A 149 4.50 10.72 10.28
N GLY A 150 5.23 10.06 9.37
CA GLY A 150 4.87 8.75 8.83
C GLY A 150 3.78 8.78 7.76
N LYS A 151 3.29 9.95 7.35
CA LYS A 151 2.31 10.11 6.27
C LYS A 151 3.04 10.15 4.92
N LYS A 152 3.38 8.96 4.41
CA LYS A 152 4.20 8.76 3.20
C LYS A 152 3.43 8.89 1.87
N GLY A 153 2.13 9.17 1.96
CA GLY A 153 1.23 9.33 0.82
C GLY A 153 0.11 10.32 1.07
N ILE A 154 -0.96 10.18 0.30
CA ILE A 154 -2.22 10.91 0.49
C ILE A 154 -3.36 9.93 0.72
N ASN A 155 -4.35 10.35 1.52
CA ASN A 155 -5.62 9.63 1.66
C ASN A 155 -6.66 10.34 0.80
N ILE A 156 -7.30 9.61 -0.10
CA ILE A 156 -8.34 10.15 -0.98
C ILE A 156 -9.67 9.51 -0.58
N ALA A 157 -10.54 10.30 0.07
CA ALA A 157 -11.88 9.87 0.42
C ALA A 157 -12.78 9.85 -0.83
N SER A 158 -13.55 8.78 -0.95
CA SER A 158 -14.42 8.45 -2.08
C SER A 158 -15.71 7.78 -1.57
N LYS A 159 -16.48 7.11 -2.43
CA LYS A 159 -17.72 6.42 -2.02
C LYS A 159 -17.49 4.93 -1.83
N LYS A 160 -18.23 4.31 -0.91
CA LYS A 160 -18.20 2.85 -0.72
C LYS A 160 -18.47 2.14 -2.05
N GLY A 161 -17.63 1.17 -2.39
CA GLY A 161 -17.76 0.37 -3.62
C GLY A 161 -17.12 0.99 -4.85
N ASP A 162 -16.62 2.24 -4.78
CA ASP A 162 -15.84 2.81 -5.86
C ASP A 162 -14.59 1.95 -6.16
N LYS A 163 -14.19 1.94 -7.42
CA LYS A 163 -13.00 1.22 -7.86
C LYS A 163 -11.76 2.11 -7.70
N VAL A 164 -10.63 1.46 -7.47
CA VAL A 164 -9.29 2.05 -7.48
C VAL A 164 -8.61 1.67 -8.79
N PHE A 165 -7.88 2.61 -9.37
CA PHE A 165 -7.31 2.50 -10.70
C PHE A 165 -5.80 2.73 -10.72
N ALA A 166 -5.12 2.00 -11.62
CA ALA A 166 -3.70 2.19 -11.84
C ALA A 166 -3.41 3.59 -12.38
N SER A 167 -2.59 4.35 -11.65
CA SER A 167 -2.24 5.74 -11.97
C SER A 167 -1.32 5.85 -13.20
N ALA A 168 -0.61 4.77 -13.51
CA ALA A 168 0.16 4.59 -14.73
C ALA A 168 0.26 3.09 -15.07
N ALA A 169 0.61 2.76 -16.32
CA ALA A 169 0.83 1.39 -16.75
C ALA A 169 2.06 0.78 -16.06
N GLY A 170 2.06 -0.53 -15.85
CA GLY A 170 3.16 -1.21 -15.16
C GLY A 170 2.91 -2.69 -14.90
N VAL A 171 3.72 -3.25 -14.00
CA VAL A 171 3.60 -4.63 -13.53
C VAL A 171 3.30 -4.61 -12.03
N VAL A 172 2.32 -5.39 -11.60
CA VAL A 172 2.00 -5.57 -10.17
C VAL A 172 3.17 -6.29 -9.50
N ALA A 173 3.91 -5.56 -8.67
CA ALA A 173 5.09 -6.03 -7.96
C ALA A 173 4.75 -6.68 -6.61
N TYR A 174 3.53 -6.42 -6.11
CA TYR A 174 2.97 -7.02 -4.91
C TYR A 174 1.44 -6.83 -4.90
N ALA A 175 0.71 -7.84 -4.45
CA ALA A 175 -0.72 -7.75 -4.15
C ALA A 175 -1.06 -8.64 -2.95
N GLY A 176 -1.44 -8.05 -1.82
CA GLY A 176 -1.78 -8.79 -0.59
C GLY A 176 -1.82 -7.91 0.66
N SER A 177 -1.86 -8.54 1.83
CA SER A 177 -2.03 -7.87 3.14
C SER A 177 -0.86 -8.09 4.12
N GLY A 178 0.29 -8.55 3.64
CA GLY A 178 1.45 -8.91 4.44
C GLY A 178 2.25 -7.73 4.98
N LEU A 179 2.00 -6.50 4.50
CA LEU A 179 2.64 -5.29 5.00
C LEU A 179 1.75 -4.61 6.04
N ALA A 180 2.18 -4.67 7.30
CA ALA A 180 1.50 -4.02 8.41
C ALA A 180 1.38 -2.50 8.18
N GLY A 181 0.23 -1.93 8.56
CA GLY A 181 -0.06 -0.49 8.40
C GLY A 181 -0.62 -0.09 7.04
N TYR A 182 -0.71 -1.00 6.06
CA TYR A 182 -1.30 -0.72 4.74
C TYR A 182 -2.60 -1.45 4.44
N GLY A 183 -3.06 -2.34 5.33
CA GLY A 183 -4.19 -3.21 5.03
C GLY A 183 -3.95 -4.04 3.77
N ASN A 184 -4.99 -4.20 2.94
CA ASN A 184 -4.84 -4.83 1.63
C ASN A 184 -4.19 -3.84 0.65
N LEU A 185 -3.10 -4.27 0.05
CA LEU A 185 -2.15 -3.41 -0.66
C LEU A 185 -1.86 -3.95 -2.05
N ILE A 186 -1.74 -3.03 -3.01
CA ILE A 186 -1.15 -3.28 -4.33
C ILE A 186 0.06 -2.35 -4.49
N ILE A 187 1.19 -2.88 -4.95
CA ILE A 187 2.34 -2.09 -5.40
C ILE A 187 2.53 -2.34 -6.90
N ILE A 188 2.58 -1.27 -7.70
CA ILE A 188 2.84 -1.36 -9.15
C ILE A 188 4.23 -0.78 -9.45
N LYS A 189 5.05 -1.54 -10.18
CA LYS A 189 6.29 -1.07 -10.79
C LYS A 189 6.00 -0.52 -12.19
N HIS A 190 6.26 0.76 -12.39
CA HIS A 190 6.04 1.42 -13.69
C HIS A 190 7.29 1.38 -14.56
N ASN A 191 8.44 1.68 -13.96
CA ASN A 191 9.73 1.66 -14.63
C ASN A 191 10.84 1.44 -13.58
N ASN A 192 12.08 1.75 -13.94
CA ASN A 192 13.20 1.60 -13.03
C ASN A 192 13.21 2.65 -11.92
N GLU A 193 12.42 3.70 -11.98
CA GLU A 193 12.47 4.78 -11.00
C GLU A 193 11.22 4.83 -10.11
N TYR A 194 10.05 4.53 -10.68
CA TYR A 194 8.77 4.78 -10.03
C TYR A 194 8.02 3.51 -9.63
N LEU A 195 7.60 3.50 -8.37
CA LEU A 195 6.58 2.61 -7.83
C LEU A 195 5.37 3.44 -7.37
N THR A 196 4.17 2.86 -7.48
CA THR A 196 2.97 3.36 -6.79
C THR A 196 2.45 2.31 -5.83
N ALA A 197 1.79 2.78 -4.78
CA ALA A 197 1.12 1.91 -3.82
C ALA A 197 -0.31 2.36 -3.57
N TYR A 198 -1.20 1.37 -3.47
CA TYR A 198 -2.64 1.50 -3.26
C TYR A 198 -2.99 0.67 -2.04
N GLY A 199 -3.00 1.32 -0.88
CA GLY A 199 -3.26 0.69 0.41
C GLY A 199 -4.70 0.90 0.88
N ASN A 200 -5.06 0.14 1.92
CA ASN A 200 -6.38 0.09 2.52
C ASN A 200 -7.49 -0.27 1.52
N ASN A 201 -7.17 -1.12 0.53
CA ASN A 201 -8.18 -1.62 -0.40
C ASN A 201 -9.16 -2.54 0.36
N ALA A 202 -10.44 -2.54 -0.03
CA ALA A 202 -11.37 -3.58 0.43
C ALA A 202 -11.02 -4.92 -0.22
N ARG A 203 -10.69 -4.89 -1.51
CA ARG A 203 -10.38 -6.05 -2.33
C ARG A 203 -9.38 -5.68 -3.41
N ASN A 204 -8.41 -6.56 -3.66
CA ASN A 204 -7.53 -6.46 -4.83
C ASN A 204 -8.17 -7.23 -6.00
N LEU A 205 -8.15 -6.64 -7.19
CA LEU A 205 -8.70 -7.20 -8.44
C LEU A 205 -7.59 -7.69 -9.39
N VAL A 206 -6.34 -7.58 -8.95
CA VAL A 206 -5.15 -7.98 -9.70
C VAL A 206 -4.22 -8.79 -8.80
N SER A 207 -3.36 -9.58 -9.44
CA SER A 207 -2.39 -10.45 -8.77
C SER A 207 -0.95 -10.03 -9.08
N GLU A 208 -0.01 -10.49 -8.27
CA GLU A 208 1.42 -10.30 -8.51
C GLU A 208 1.82 -10.79 -9.92
N GLY A 209 2.72 -10.05 -10.58
CA GLY A 209 3.20 -10.33 -11.93
C GLY A 209 2.27 -9.85 -13.05
N GLN A 210 1.02 -9.51 -12.75
CA GLN A 210 0.07 -9.03 -13.74
C GLN A 210 0.50 -7.68 -14.34
N ARG A 211 0.45 -7.56 -15.67
CA ARG A 211 0.56 -6.27 -16.36
C ARG A 211 -0.75 -5.50 -16.27
N VAL A 212 -0.65 -4.21 -16.00
CA VAL A 212 -1.81 -3.30 -15.90
C VAL A 212 -1.59 -2.06 -16.76
N ASN A 213 -2.66 -1.57 -17.36
CA ASN A 213 -2.67 -0.33 -18.13
C ASN A 213 -3.03 0.87 -17.23
N THR A 214 -2.61 2.08 -17.62
CA THR A 214 -3.08 3.30 -16.97
C THR A 214 -4.61 3.37 -17.01
N GLY A 215 -5.25 3.61 -15.87
CA GLY A 215 -6.70 3.69 -15.74
C GLY A 215 -7.40 2.33 -15.67
N GLN A 216 -6.68 1.22 -15.64
CA GLN A 216 -7.25 -0.11 -15.37
C GLN A 216 -7.71 -0.22 -13.92
N ALA A 217 -8.88 -0.82 -13.68
CA ALA A 217 -9.35 -1.12 -12.34
C ALA A 217 -8.46 -2.19 -11.68
N ILE A 218 -7.98 -1.91 -10.48
CA ILE A 218 -7.04 -2.78 -9.76
C ILE A 218 -7.52 -3.16 -8.37
N ALA A 219 -8.45 -2.41 -7.77
CA ALA A 219 -8.97 -2.68 -6.44
C ALA A 219 -10.37 -2.06 -6.25
N GLU A 220 -10.99 -2.39 -5.12
CA GLU A 220 -12.13 -1.68 -4.54
C GLU A 220 -11.65 -0.82 -3.37
N VAL A 221 -12.19 0.40 -3.24
CA VAL A 221 -11.87 1.27 -2.11
C VAL A 221 -12.26 0.59 -0.80
N GLY A 222 -11.39 0.68 0.20
CA GLY A 222 -11.66 0.21 1.55
C GLY A 222 -11.90 1.37 2.50
N VAL A 223 -11.53 1.17 3.76
CA VAL A 223 -11.74 2.14 4.84
C VAL A 223 -10.42 2.82 5.19
N LEU A 224 -10.45 4.14 5.32
CA LEU A 224 -9.34 4.98 5.77
C LEU A 224 -9.65 5.57 7.14
N GLU A 225 -8.70 5.50 8.07
CA GLU A 225 -8.76 6.15 9.38
C GLU A 225 -10.07 5.86 10.14
N HIS A 226 -10.66 4.67 9.92
CA HIS A 226 -11.97 4.22 10.41
C HIS A 226 -13.13 5.21 10.18
N ARG A 227 -12.98 6.15 9.26
CA ARG A 227 -13.90 7.27 9.07
C ARG A 227 -14.39 7.42 7.64
N TYR A 228 -13.52 7.18 6.67
CA TYR A 228 -13.83 7.42 5.26
C TYR A 228 -13.74 6.14 4.45
N TRP A 229 -14.57 6.02 3.41
CA TRP A 229 -14.26 5.09 2.32
C TRP A 229 -13.22 5.75 1.42
N GLY A 230 -12.23 5.00 0.93
CA GLY A 230 -11.21 5.58 0.08
C GLY A 230 -9.99 4.69 -0.14
N VAL A 231 -8.92 5.30 -0.62
CA VAL A 231 -7.64 4.66 -0.85
C VAL A 231 -6.49 5.47 -0.25
N HIS A 232 -5.51 4.78 0.31
CA HIS A 232 -4.21 5.35 0.61
C HIS A 232 -3.33 5.25 -0.64
N PHE A 233 -2.79 6.37 -1.11
CA PHE A 233 -2.00 6.43 -2.34
C PHE A 233 -0.61 6.99 -2.11
N GLU A 234 0.42 6.25 -2.54
CA GLU A 234 1.81 6.71 -2.52
C GLU A 234 2.44 6.66 -3.91
N ILE A 235 3.39 7.57 -4.14
CA ILE A 235 4.37 7.48 -5.21
C ILE A 235 5.75 7.38 -4.54
N ARG A 236 6.55 6.39 -4.95
CA ARG A 236 7.95 6.25 -4.54
C ARG A 236 8.87 6.41 -5.75
N LYS A 237 9.84 7.31 -5.64
CA LYS A 237 10.90 7.55 -6.63
C LYS A 237 12.20 7.01 -6.06
N ALA A 238 12.79 5.99 -6.68
CA ALA A 238 13.98 5.29 -6.20
C ALA A 238 13.86 4.83 -4.72
N GLY A 239 12.70 4.26 -4.36
CA GLY A 239 12.39 3.79 -3.00
C GLY A 239 11.97 4.88 -2.00
N VAL A 240 12.22 6.15 -2.30
CA VAL A 240 11.87 7.28 -1.42
C VAL A 240 10.44 7.75 -1.70
N PRO A 241 9.56 7.86 -0.68
CA PRO A 241 8.21 8.39 -0.88
C PRO A 241 8.28 9.89 -1.22
N VAL A 242 7.54 10.29 -2.25
CA VAL A 242 7.46 11.67 -2.74
C VAL A 242 6.02 12.16 -2.69
N ASN A 243 5.81 13.47 -2.55
CA ASN A 243 4.47 14.04 -2.48
C ASN A 243 3.67 13.74 -3.78
N PRO A 244 2.59 12.92 -3.73
CA PRO A 244 1.83 12.55 -4.92
C PRO A 244 1.17 13.73 -5.64
N LEU A 245 0.83 14.79 -4.92
CA LEU A 245 0.14 15.96 -5.50
C LEU A 245 1.01 16.70 -6.53
N ASN A 246 2.34 16.62 -6.40
CA ASN A 246 3.26 17.18 -7.40
C ASN A 246 3.19 16.47 -8.76
N TYR A 247 2.64 15.26 -8.79
CA TYR A 247 2.48 14.45 -10.00
C TYR A 247 1.02 14.46 -10.47
N LEU A 248 0.06 14.50 -9.55
CA LEU A 248 -1.37 14.39 -9.86
C LEU A 248 -2.04 15.72 -10.23
N GLN A 249 -1.56 16.86 -9.70
CA GLN A 249 -2.16 18.18 -9.96
C GLN A 249 -1.40 19.01 -10.99
N LYS A 250 -0.08 18.92 -10.97
CA LYS A 250 0.76 19.72 -11.85
C LYS A 250 0.84 19.03 -13.20
N GLY A 251 0.07 19.58 -14.13
CA GLY A 251 0.34 19.55 -15.55
C GLY A 251 0.56 20.97 -16.03
#